data_AF-K0D8P4-F1
#
_entry.id   AF-K0D8P4-F1
#
_cell.length_a   1.000
_cell.length_b   1.000
_cell.length_c   1.000
_cell.angle_alpha   90.00
_cell.angle_beta   90.00
_cell.angle_gamma   90.00
#
_symmetry.space_group_name_H-M   'P 1'
#
loop_
_entity.id
_entity.type
_entity.pdbx_description
1 polymer ?
#
loop_
_entity_poly.entity_id
_entity_poly.type
_entity_poly.pdbx_seq_one_letter_code
_entity_poly.pdbx_strand_id
1 'polypeptide(L)'
;MNPKIKELLNQVNQLYPGTVITRVSGEDAGELHIDRVSQEMLGDRILLELAEDTETDFMFGNELLKMLLTFNGVTPQVFFSLTFKDDDLDKQLIQIATRMQRVVVHAITYRELLKQGILTSTTKTAYFSGIKSELTPENGELDDESLWRLLVLLDALIFADISGLDISELANLYPLAFTAAKKLVAPILNADLKQSRHIRRQITALFSGVDEVLEAWGKPTVNAKEYVTLTSVLSKRQLDLPVSQVFTIFHSEMTDFQTKKTAYVGLSQLDSQNSFVITRPENQDSATFFKALYKMKVGDLFKQMALPYIERMS
;
A
#
# COMPACT_ATOMS: atom_id res chain seq x y z
N MET A 1 6.33 -16.99 -19.96
CA MET A 1 6.15 -15.53 -19.99
C MET A 1 5.67 -15.06 -21.37
N ASN A 2 4.45 -14.54 -21.41
CA ASN A 2 3.77 -13.91 -22.56
C ASN A 2 4.54 -12.69 -23.11
N PRO A 3 4.50 -12.42 -24.44
CA PRO A 3 5.15 -11.26 -25.05
C PRO A 3 4.82 -9.91 -24.41
N LYS A 4 3.57 -9.69 -23.97
CA LYS A 4 3.16 -8.43 -23.32
C LYS A 4 3.83 -8.24 -21.96
N ILE A 5 4.04 -9.32 -21.20
CA ILE A 5 4.72 -9.28 -19.91
C ILE A 5 6.23 -9.08 -20.11
N LYS A 6 6.82 -9.66 -21.15
CA LYS A 6 8.22 -9.38 -21.54
C LYS A 6 8.42 -7.91 -21.89
N GLU A 7 7.49 -7.34 -22.65
CA GLU A 7 7.53 -5.92 -23.01
C GLU A 7 7.39 -5.02 -21.77
N LEU A 8 6.47 -5.36 -20.87
CA LEU A 8 6.33 -4.64 -19.60
C LEU A 8 7.60 -4.73 -18.73
N LEU A 9 8.24 -5.90 -18.66
CA LEU A 9 9.53 -6.07 -17.99
C LEU A 9 10.62 -5.19 -18.61
N ASN A 10 10.65 -5.08 -19.94
CA ASN A 10 11.58 -4.19 -20.64
C ASN A 10 11.33 -2.72 -20.28
N GLN A 11 10.06 -2.28 -20.23
CA GLN A 11 9.71 -0.90 -19.84
C GLN A 11 10.14 -0.59 -18.42
N VAL A 12 9.93 -1.52 -17.48
CA VAL A 12 10.41 -1.37 -16.11
C VAL A 12 11.94 -1.26 -16.08
N ASN A 13 12.65 -2.10 -16.84
CA ASN A 13 14.12 -2.07 -16.95
C ASN A 13 14.67 -0.81 -17.63
N GLN A 14 13.89 -0.11 -18.44
CA GLN A 14 14.31 1.18 -19.01
C GLN A 14 14.25 2.32 -17.99
N LEU A 15 13.38 2.22 -16.99
CA LEU A 15 13.23 3.24 -15.94
C LEU A 15 14.10 2.97 -14.71
N TYR A 16 14.31 1.69 -14.39
CA TYR A 16 15.10 1.30 -13.24
C TYR A 16 16.60 1.42 -13.55
N PRO A 17 17.42 2.10 -12.71
CA PRO A 17 18.86 2.22 -12.95
C PRO A 17 19.62 0.88 -12.97
N GLY A 18 19.03 -0.15 -12.36
CA GLY A 18 19.57 -1.50 -12.28
C GLY A 18 18.88 -2.47 -13.24
N THR A 19 18.68 -3.72 -12.82
CA THR A 19 17.93 -4.72 -13.63
C THR A 19 16.93 -5.52 -12.81
N VAL A 20 15.70 -5.56 -13.28
CA VAL A 20 14.63 -6.42 -12.81
C VAL A 20 14.68 -7.76 -13.56
N ILE A 21 14.69 -8.85 -12.81
CA ILE A 21 14.66 -10.22 -13.31
C ILE A 21 13.53 -11.00 -12.64
N THR A 22 13.06 -12.06 -13.28
CA THR A 22 11.91 -12.84 -12.82
C THR A 22 12.27 -14.32 -12.62
N ARG A 23 11.77 -14.94 -11.56
CA ARG A 23 11.89 -16.38 -11.27
C ARG A 23 10.56 -16.98 -10.82
N VAL A 24 10.32 -18.23 -11.17
CA VAL A 24 9.23 -19.06 -10.62
C VAL A 24 9.88 -20.25 -9.94
N SER A 25 9.49 -20.53 -8.69
CA SER A 25 10.20 -21.50 -7.85
C SER A 25 9.38 -22.73 -7.46
N GLY A 26 8.05 -22.69 -7.61
CA GLY A 26 7.17 -23.83 -7.33
C GLY A 26 6.35 -24.27 -8.52
N GLU A 27 5.51 -25.27 -8.27
CA GLU A 27 4.63 -25.88 -9.26
C GLU A 27 3.28 -25.14 -9.36
N ASP A 28 2.46 -25.51 -10.34
CA ASP A 28 1.10 -25.02 -10.47
C ASP A 28 0.22 -25.62 -9.36
N ALA A 29 -0.31 -24.77 -8.49
CA ALA A 29 -1.19 -25.16 -7.39
C ALA A 29 -2.68 -25.08 -7.76
N GLY A 30 -3.02 -24.52 -8.93
CA GLY A 30 -4.40 -24.25 -9.34
C GLY A 30 -5.09 -23.13 -8.54
N GLU A 31 -4.37 -22.52 -7.60
CA GLU A 31 -4.82 -21.43 -6.73
C GLU A 31 -3.94 -20.21 -6.93
N LEU A 32 -4.56 -19.04 -7.03
CA LEU A 32 -3.84 -17.77 -7.19
C LEU A 32 -3.91 -16.99 -5.89
N HIS A 33 -2.75 -16.78 -5.30
CA HIS A 33 -2.56 -16.01 -4.07
C HIS A 33 -1.79 -14.71 -4.40
N ILE A 34 -2.49 -13.58 -4.46
CA ILE A 34 -1.94 -12.31 -5.00
C ILE A 34 -0.71 -11.80 -4.24
N ASP A 35 -0.56 -12.17 -2.97
CA ASP A 35 0.54 -11.75 -2.12
C ASP A 35 1.72 -12.76 -2.06
N ARG A 36 1.66 -13.89 -2.78
CA ARG A 36 2.75 -14.90 -2.87
C ARG A 36 3.81 -14.54 -3.92
N VAL A 37 4.26 -13.29 -3.87
CA VAL A 37 5.37 -12.78 -4.69
C VAL A 37 6.37 -12.05 -3.81
N SER A 38 7.64 -12.45 -3.90
CA SER A 38 8.74 -11.81 -3.21
C SER A 38 9.49 -10.85 -4.15
N GLN A 39 10.00 -9.77 -3.57
CA GLN A 39 10.91 -8.85 -4.24
C GLN A 39 12.20 -8.81 -3.43
N GLU A 40 13.31 -9.24 -4.02
CA GLU A 40 14.62 -9.28 -3.37
C GLU A 40 15.62 -8.37 -4.10
N MET A 41 16.32 -7.53 -3.33
CA MET A 41 17.41 -6.71 -3.85
C MET A 41 18.71 -7.54 -3.87
N LEU A 42 19.23 -7.80 -5.07
CA LEU A 42 20.48 -8.53 -5.31
C LEU A 42 21.51 -7.59 -5.94
N GLY A 43 22.13 -6.74 -5.10
CA GLY A 43 23.03 -5.68 -5.57
C GLY A 43 22.27 -4.60 -6.32
N ASP A 44 22.56 -4.44 -7.61
CA ASP A 44 21.83 -3.54 -8.52
C ASP A 44 20.61 -4.22 -9.19
N ARG A 45 20.30 -5.46 -8.80
CA ARG A 45 19.17 -6.21 -9.38
C ARG A 45 17.99 -6.28 -8.42
N ILE A 46 16.79 -6.31 -8.99
CA ILE A 46 15.57 -6.72 -8.28
C ILE A 46 15.16 -8.08 -8.83
N LEU A 47 15.11 -9.09 -7.97
CA LEU A 47 14.51 -10.38 -8.28
C LEU A 47 13.04 -10.34 -7.88
N LEU A 48 12.15 -10.51 -8.87
CA LEU A 48 10.75 -10.84 -8.64
C LEU A 48 10.60 -12.35 -8.68
N GLU A 49 10.19 -12.95 -7.58
CA GLU A 49 10.04 -14.40 -7.47
C GLU A 49 8.61 -14.79 -7.10
N LEU A 50 8.04 -15.69 -7.90
CA LEU A 50 6.75 -16.32 -7.62
C LEU A 50 6.97 -17.66 -6.94
N ALA A 51 6.24 -17.87 -5.85
CA ALA A 51 6.29 -19.12 -5.11
C ALA A 51 5.68 -20.29 -5.90
N GLU A 52 4.80 -20.03 -6.85
CA GLU A 52 3.99 -21.01 -7.60
C GLU A 52 3.89 -20.61 -9.08
N ASP A 53 3.64 -21.60 -9.96
CA ASP A 53 3.49 -21.39 -11.42
C ASP A 53 2.03 -21.09 -11.83
N THR A 54 1.10 -20.98 -10.88
CA THR A 54 -0.30 -20.63 -11.18
C THR A 54 -0.39 -19.20 -11.74
N GLU A 55 -0.91 -19.05 -12.96
CA GLU A 55 -1.21 -17.75 -13.58
C GLU A 55 -0.03 -16.75 -13.57
N THR A 56 1.19 -17.24 -13.83
CA THR A 56 2.43 -16.45 -13.70
C THR A 56 2.46 -15.15 -14.52
N ASP A 57 1.88 -15.14 -15.72
CA ASP A 57 1.80 -13.92 -16.53
C ASP A 57 0.95 -12.84 -15.87
N PHE A 58 -0.14 -13.21 -15.19
CA PHE A 58 -0.93 -12.28 -14.41
C PHE A 58 -0.14 -11.77 -13.18
N MET A 59 0.49 -12.68 -12.44
CA MET A 59 1.25 -12.33 -11.23
C MET A 59 2.44 -11.40 -11.52
N PHE A 60 3.28 -11.75 -12.50
CA PHE A 60 4.36 -10.87 -12.94
C PHE A 60 3.83 -9.56 -13.53
N GLY A 61 2.77 -9.63 -14.34
CA GLY A 61 2.13 -8.44 -14.89
C GLY A 61 1.67 -7.47 -13.80
N ASN A 62 1.06 -7.99 -12.73
CA ASN A 62 0.61 -7.20 -11.59
C ASN A 62 1.78 -6.51 -10.88
N GLU A 63 2.85 -7.24 -10.56
CA GLU A 63 4.03 -6.66 -9.90
C GLU A 63 4.75 -5.64 -10.78
N LEU A 64 4.96 -5.96 -12.05
CA LEU A 64 5.67 -5.08 -12.97
C LEU A 64 4.87 -3.79 -13.23
N LEU A 65 3.54 -3.85 -13.31
CA LEU A 65 2.71 -2.65 -13.39
C LEU A 65 2.82 -1.80 -12.11
N LYS A 66 2.86 -2.42 -10.92
CA LYS A 66 3.10 -1.69 -9.67
C LYS A 66 4.45 -0.99 -9.70
N MET A 67 5.52 -1.67 -10.12
CA MET A 67 6.85 -1.07 -10.28
C MET A 67 6.84 0.10 -11.26
N LEU A 68 6.19 -0.07 -12.42
CA LEU A 68 6.06 0.98 -13.44
C LEU A 68 5.36 2.23 -12.88
N LEU A 69 4.27 2.05 -12.14
CA LEU A 69 3.55 3.15 -11.50
C LEU A 69 4.41 3.85 -10.43
N THR A 70 5.21 3.09 -9.68
CA THR A 70 6.13 3.62 -8.67
C THR A 70 7.26 4.42 -9.32
N PHE A 71 7.95 3.87 -10.33
CA PHE A 71 9.09 4.52 -10.97
C PHE A 71 8.70 5.77 -11.77
N ASN A 72 7.48 5.82 -12.29
CA ASN A 72 6.93 7.03 -12.92
C ASN A 72 6.40 8.07 -11.91
N GLY A 73 6.54 7.83 -10.60
CA GLY A 73 6.06 8.74 -9.56
C GLY A 73 4.54 8.88 -9.54
N VAL A 74 3.79 7.88 -10.00
CA VAL A 74 2.32 7.92 -10.04
C VAL A 74 1.74 7.48 -8.70
N THR A 75 2.23 6.37 -8.14
CA THR A 75 1.66 5.77 -6.92
C THR A 75 2.40 6.23 -5.67
N PRO A 76 1.69 6.81 -4.68
CA PRO A 76 2.26 7.06 -3.35
C PRO A 76 2.67 5.74 -2.67
N GLN A 77 3.92 5.68 -2.22
CA GLN A 77 4.48 4.53 -1.53
C GLN A 77 4.37 4.70 -0.01
N VAL A 78 4.27 3.56 0.69
CA VAL A 78 4.34 3.48 2.15
C VAL A 78 5.77 3.22 2.62
N PHE A 79 6.15 3.83 3.72
CA PHE A 79 7.41 3.63 4.41
C PHE A 79 7.15 3.45 5.91
N PHE A 80 8.03 2.69 6.56
CA PHE A 80 7.91 2.34 7.96
C PHE A 80 9.14 2.85 8.70
N SER A 81 8.99 4.03 9.32
CA SER A 81 10.05 4.71 10.05
C SER A 81 9.80 4.76 11.56
N LEU A 82 8.72 4.13 12.02
CA LEU A 82 8.33 4.01 13.42
C LEU A 82 8.38 2.55 13.85
N THR A 83 8.59 2.32 15.14
CA THR A 83 8.60 0.99 15.76
C THR A 83 7.97 1.03 17.14
N PHE A 84 7.20 -0.01 17.44
CA PHE A 84 6.72 -0.30 18.79
C PHE A 84 7.79 -0.97 19.67
N LYS A 85 8.99 -1.23 19.12
CA LYS A 85 10.03 -2.07 19.71
C LYS A 85 9.57 -3.51 19.94
N ASP A 86 8.62 -3.95 19.13
CA ASP A 86 8.09 -5.29 19.06
C ASP A 86 8.14 -5.68 17.58
N ASP A 87 9.11 -6.53 17.23
CA ASP A 87 9.39 -6.89 15.85
C ASP A 87 8.24 -7.66 15.19
N ASP A 88 7.48 -8.43 15.97
CA ASP A 88 6.37 -9.22 15.43
C ASP A 88 5.14 -8.35 15.20
N LEU A 89 4.83 -7.45 16.14
CA LEU A 89 3.81 -6.44 15.94
C LEU A 89 4.14 -5.53 14.75
N ASP A 90 5.39 -5.05 14.66
CA ASP A 90 5.82 -4.20 13.53
C ASP A 90 5.67 -4.94 12.19
N LYS A 91 6.08 -6.21 12.09
CA LYS A 91 5.89 -7.00 10.87
C LYS A 91 4.42 -7.15 10.50
N GLN A 92 3.54 -7.42 11.46
CA GLN A 92 2.11 -7.54 11.23
C GLN A 92 1.52 -6.23 10.70
N LEU A 93 1.81 -5.11 11.36
CA LEU A 93 1.33 -3.79 10.94
C LEU A 93 1.87 -3.38 9.56
N ILE A 94 3.13 -3.70 9.26
CA ILE A 94 3.73 -3.51 7.94
C ILE A 94 2.94 -4.28 6.86
N GLN A 95 2.63 -5.55 7.11
CA GLN A 95 1.88 -6.38 6.16
C GLN A 95 0.46 -5.83 5.95
N ILE A 96 -0.25 -5.50 7.04
CA ILE A 96 -1.61 -4.96 6.99
C ILE A 96 -1.64 -3.64 6.21
N ALA A 97 -0.75 -2.70 6.54
CA ALA A 97 -0.68 -1.40 5.86
C ALA A 97 -0.30 -1.52 4.39
N THR A 98 0.65 -2.40 4.06
CA THR A 98 1.07 -2.66 2.68
C THR A 98 -0.09 -3.27 1.89
N ARG A 99 -0.84 -4.22 2.47
CA ARG A 99 -2.01 -4.82 1.82
C ARG A 99 -3.10 -3.79 1.55
N MET A 100 -3.42 -2.93 2.52
CA MET A 100 -4.36 -1.83 2.32
C MET A 100 -3.92 -0.88 1.20
N GLN A 101 -2.63 -0.50 1.13
CA GLN A 101 -2.14 0.31 0.02
C GLN A 101 -2.28 -0.42 -1.32
N ARG A 102 -1.95 -1.71 -1.37
CA ARG A 102 -2.05 -2.54 -2.57
C ARG A 102 -3.47 -2.65 -3.11
N VAL A 103 -4.50 -2.77 -2.27
CA VAL A 103 -5.92 -2.80 -2.70
C VAL A 103 -6.25 -1.63 -3.63
N VAL A 104 -5.79 -0.41 -3.29
CA VAL A 104 -6.02 0.78 -4.11
C VAL A 104 -5.26 0.71 -5.44
N VAL A 105 -4.02 0.21 -5.40
CA VAL A 105 -3.17 0.08 -6.60
C VAL A 105 -3.67 -1.03 -7.52
N HIS A 106 -4.20 -2.12 -6.96
CA HIS A 106 -4.76 -3.24 -7.71
C HIS A 106 -5.99 -2.83 -8.52
N ALA A 107 -6.76 -1.84 -8.06
CA ALA A 107 -7.82 -1.25 -8.88
C ALA A 107 -7.30 -0.61 -10.19
N ILE A 108 -6.01 -0.24 -10.25
CA ILE A 108 -5.35 0.25 -11.47
C ILE A 108 -4.80 -0.94 -12.28
N THR A 109 -4.03 -1.82 -11.63
CA THR A 109 -3.33 -2.89 -12.33
C THR A 109 -4.29 -3.94 -12.90
N TYR A 110 -5.35 -4.33 -12.19
CA TYR A 110 -6.34 -5.28 -12.71
C TYR A 110 -7.05 -4.75 -13.95
N ARG A 111 -7.38 -3.44 -13.98
CA ARG A 111 -7.97 -2.81 -15.18
C ARG A 111 -7.02 -2.87 -16.36
N GLU A 112 -5.73 -2.67 -16.12
CA GLU A 112 -4.72 -2.72 -17.17
C GLU A 112 -4.49 -4.16 -17.66
N LEU A 113 -4.38 -5.13 -16.76
CA LEU A 113 -4.26 -6.54 -17.11
C LEU A 113 -5.48 -7.06 -17.87
N LEU A 114 -6.68 -6.60 -17.52
CA LEU A 114 -7.90 -6.89 -18.27
C LEU A 114 -7.86 -6.31 -19.69
N LYS A 115 -7.48 -5.03 -19.84
CA LYS A 115 -7.33 -4.40 -21.17
C LYS A 115 -6.30 -5.12 -22.04
N GLN A 116 -5.25 -5.63 -21.42
CA GLN A 116 -4.22 -6.40 -22.11
C GLN A 116 -4.62 -7.86 -22.38
N GLY A 117 -5.79 -8.31 -21.91
CA GLY A 117 -6.25 -9.69 -22.07
C GLY A 117 -5.42 -10.71 -21.27
N ILE A 118 -4.70 -10.25 -20.24
CA ILE A 118 -3.94 -11.10 -19.31
C ILE A 118 -4.86 -11.62 -18.20
N LEU A 119 -5.83 -10.81 -17.76
CA LEU A 119 -6.88 -11.27 -16.86
C LEU A 119 -7.90 -12.10 -17.67
N THR A 120 -7.87 -13.42 -17.50
CA THR A 120 -8.70 -14.38 -18.25
C THR A 120 -9.72 -15.09 -17.35
N SER A 121 -10.55 -15.96 -17.94
CA SER A 121 -11.43 -16.84 -17.15
C SER A 121 -10.64 -17.79 -16.24
N THR A 122 -9.49 -18.30 -16.70
CA THR A 122 -8.61 -19.16 -15.87
C THR A 122 -8.10 -18.39 -14.66
N THR A 123 -7.67 -17.14 -14.86
CA THR A 123 -7.26 -16.24 -13.78
C THR A 123 -8.37 -16.07 -12.74
N LYS A 124 -9.61 -15.83 -13.19
CA LYS A 124 -10.76 -15.69 -12.29
C LYS A 124 -11.01 -16.95 -11.46
N THR A 125 -10.95 -18.12 -12.09
CA THR A 125 -11.13 -19.40 -11.40
C THR A 125 -10.03 -19.64 -10.36
N ALA A 126 -8.76 -19.45 -10.74
CA ALA A 126 -7.63 -19.63 -9.83
C ALA A 126 -7.67 -18.63 -8.65
N TYR A 127 -8.03 -17.37 -8.92
CA TYR A 127 -8.19 -16.32 -7.91
C TYR A 127 -9.31 -16.67 -6.92
N PHE A 128 -10.47 -17.10 -7.41
CA PHE A 128 -11.57 -17.52 -6.54
C PHE A 128 -11.21 -18.77 -5.71
N SER A 129 -10.44 -19.70 -6.28
CA SER A 129 -9.92 -20.86 -5.54
C SER A 129 -8.96 -20.45 -4.43
N GLY A 130 -8.05 -19.51 -4.72
CA GLY A 130 -7.11 -18.97 -3.73
C GLY A 130 -7.79 -18.31 -2.52
N ILE A 131 -8.85 -17.52 -2.75
CA ILE A 131 -9.63 -16.94 -1.64
C ILE A 131 -10.18 -18.03 -0.72
N LYS A 132 -10.78 -19.08 -1.29
CA LYS A 132 -11.42 -20.14 -0.53
C LYS A 132 -10.43 -21.03 0.21
N SER A 133 -9.21 -21.17 -0.28
CA SER A 133 -8.16 -21.92 0.42
C SER A 133 -7.48 -21.08 1.51
N GLU A 134 -7.46 -19.76 1.39
CA GLU A 134 -6.84 -18.84 2.35
C GLU A 134 -7.73 -18.54 3.56
N LEU A 135 -9.06 -18.57 3.40
CA LEU A 135 -10.01 -18.09 4.42
C LEU A 135 -10.92 -19.18 4.97
N THR A 136 -11.04 -19.25 6.30
CA THR A 136 -12.06 -20.08 6.95
C THR A 136 -13.40 -19.34 6.99
N PRO A 137 -14.57 -19.99 6.72
CA PRO A 137 -15.87 -19.33 6.75
C PRO A 137 -16.19 -18.72 8.12
N GLU A 138 -16.93 -17.61 8.13
CA GLU A 138 -17.41 -17.01 9.37
C GLU A 138 -18.47 -17.90 10.02
N ASN A 139 -18.44 -17.96 11.35
CA ASN A 139 -19.43 -18.66 12.17
C ASN A 139 -20.56 -17.73 12.68
N GLY A 140 -20.55 -16.45 12.28
CA GLY A 140 -21.48 -15.42 12.74
C GLY A 140 -20.94 -14.56 13.89
N GLU A 141 -19.74 -14.84 14.41
CA GLU A 141 -19.08 -14.07 15.46
C GLU A 141 -17.73 -13.50 14.98
N LEU A 142 -17.25 -12.48 15.68
CA LEU A 142 -15.93 -11.90 15.43
C LEU A 142 -14.84 -12.73 16.13
N ASP A 143 -13.91 -13.25 15.35
CA ASP A 143 -12.74 -14.01 15.80
C ASP A 143 -11.41 -13.31 15.42
N ASP A 144 -10.29 -14.01 15.57
CA ASP A 144 -8.95 -13.49 15.25
C ASP A 144 -8.67 -13.40 13.74
N GLU A 145 -9.44 -14.10 12.90
CA GLU A 145 -9.31 -14.06 11.44
C GLU A 145 -10.18 -12.95 10.82
N SER A 146 -11.07 -12.31 11.59
CA SER A 146 -11.98 -11.25 11.10
C SER A 146 -11.27 -10.14 10.32
N LEU A 147 -10.14 -9.62 10.81
CA LEU A 147 -9.35 -8.61 10.08
C LEU A 147 -8.74 -9.20 8.80
N TRP A 148 -8.26 -10.44 8.85
CA TRP A 148 -7.69 -11.09 7.68
C TRP A 148 -8.73 -11.28 6.57
N ARG A 149 -9.91 -11.79 6.91
CA ARG A 149 -11.05 -11.90 5.98
C ARG A 149 -11.41 -10.54 5.39
N LEU A 150 -11.45 -9.49 6.21
CA LEU A 150 -11.69 -8.12 5.71
C LEU A 150 -10.66 -7.73 4.66
N LEU A 151 -9.36 -7.88 4.95
CA LEU A 151 -8.28 -7.47 4.06
C LEU A 151 -8.26 -8.26 2.74
N VAL A 152 -8.51 -9.58 2.79
CA VAL A 152 -8.62 -10.42 1.59
C VAL A 152 -9.83 -10.01 0.76
N LEU A 153 -10.99 -9.80 1.40
CA LEU A 153 -12.23 -9.45 0.69
C LEU A 153 -12.23 -8.04 0.10
N LEU A 154 -11.46 -7.10 0.67
CA LEU A 154 -11.21 -5.81 0.04
C LEU A 154 -10.62 -5.98 -1.36
N ASP A 155 -9.56 -6.81 -1.49
CA ASP A 155 -8.94 -7.06 -2.80
C ASP A 155 -9.86 -7.86 -3.71
N ALA A 156 -10.55 -8.88 -3.16
CA ALA A 156 -11.46 -9.72 -3.92
C ALA A 156 -12.61 -8.94 -4.56
N LEU A 157 -13.16 -7.96 -3.85
CA LEU A 157 -14.21 -7.08 -4.39
C LEU A 157 -13.70 -6.17 -5.50
N ILE A 158 -12.47 -5.65 -5.38
CA ILE A 158 -11.82 -4.88 -6.46
C ILE A 158 -11.61 -5.77 -7.69
N PHE A 159 -11.08 -6.97 -7.49
CA PHE A 159 -10.87 -7.95 -8.56
C PHE A 159 -12.19 -8.32 -9.23
N ALA A 160 -13.24 -8.61 -8.47
CA ALA A 160 -14.54 -9.02 -8.97
C ALA A 160 -15.24 -7.94 -9.79
N ASP A 161 -15.25 -6.68 -9.32
CA ASP A 161 -15.84 -5.56 -10.05
C ASP A 161 -15.19 -5.37 -11.43
N ILE A 162 -13.85 -5.43 -11.47
CA ILE A 162 -13.08 -5.20 -12.70
C ILE A 162 -13.17 -6.40 -13.64
N SER A 163 -13.01 -7.62 -13.11
CA SER A 163 -12.96 -8.83 -13.93
C SER A 163 -14.35 -9.35 -14.32
N GLY A 164 -15.41 -8.97 -13.60
CA GLY A 164 -16.73 -9.59 -13.70
C GLY A 164 -16.78 -11.01 -13.12
N LEU A 165 -15.88 -11.36 -12.19
CA LEU A 165 -15.99 -12.60 -11.41
C LEU A 165 -17.22 -12.52 -10.49
N ASP A 166 -18.06 -13.55 -10.51
CA ASP A 166 -19.16 -13.68 -9.54
C ASP A 166 -18.59 -14.15 -8.19
N ILE A 167 -18.76 -13.30 -7.18
CA ILE A 167 -18.33 -13.54 -5.80
C ILE A 167 -19.51 -13.59 -4.82
N SER A 168 -20.72 -13.81 -5.32
CA SER A 168 -21.94 -13.88 -4.49
C SER A 168 -21.85 -14.92 -3.37
N GLU A 169 -21.14 -16.02 -3.60
CA GLU A 169 -20.86 -17.04 -2.57
C GLU A 169 -20.08 -16.47 -1.37
N LEU A 170 -19.14 -15.53 -1.59
CA LEU A 170 -18.35 -14.93 -0.51
C LEU A 170 -19.21 -14.14 0.47
N ALA A 171 -20.33 -13.57 0.01
CA ALA A 171 -21.28 -12.88 0.90
C ALA A 171 -21.97 -13.83 1.88
N ASN A 172 -22.12 -15.11 1.51
CA ASN A 172 -22.68 -16.14 2.39
C ASN A 172 -21.61 -16.73 3.33
N LEU A 173 -20.38 -16.91 2.83
CA LEU A 173 -19.27 -17.47 3.61
C LEU A 173 -18.70 -16.49 4.63
N TYR A 174 -18.71 -15.18 4.31
CA TYR A 174 -18.05 -14.14 5.09
C TYR A 174 -18.95 -12.90 5.28
N PRO A 175 -20.19 -13.02 5.77
CA PRO A 175 -21.18 -11.94 5.77
C PRO A 175 -20.72 -10.65 6.47
N LEU A 176 -20.00 -10.72 7.60
CA LEU A 176 -19.53 -9.56 8.35
C LEU A 176 -18.42 -8.84 7.60
N ALA A 177 -17.35 -9.56 7.25
CA ALA A 177 -16.21 -9.00 6.54
C ALA A 177 -16.59 -8.53 5.13
N PHE A 178 -17.43 -9.27 4.40
CA PHE A 178 -17.90 -8.90 3.07
C PHE A 178 -18.71 -7.59 3.10
N THR A 179 -19.59 -7.43 4.09
CA THR A 179 -20.40 -6.21 4.24
C THR A 179 -19.52 -5.00 4.53
N ALA A 180 -18.55 -5.13 5.43
CA ALA A 180 -17.59 -4.08 5.73
C ALA A 180 -16.71 -3.75 4.51
N ALA A 181 -16.14 -4.77 3.86
CA ALA A 181 -15.30 -4.61 2.69
C ALA A 181 -16.03 -3.89 1.55
N LYS A 182 -17.30 -4.24 1.28
CA LYS A 182 -18.12 -3.59 0.24
C LYS A 182 -18.27 -2.08 0.47
N LYS A 183 -18.44 -1.64 1.72
CA LYS A 183 -18.50 -0.22 2.07
C LYS A 183 -17.16 0.48 1.78
N LEU A 184 -16.05 -0.17 2.12
CA LEU A 184 -14.70 0.40 2.01
C LEU A 184 -14.17 0.47 0.57
N VAL A 185 -14.53 -0.50 -0.29
CA VAL A 185 -14.07 -0.51 -1.70
C VAL A 185 -14.89 0.40 -2.61
N ALA A 186 -16.14 0.71 -2.25
CA ALA A 186 -17.01 1.51 -3.12
C ALA A 186 -16.42 2.88 -3.51
N PRO A 187 -15.79 3.66 -2.62
CA PRO A 187 -15.09 4.89 -3.01
C PRO A 187 -13.92 4.65 -3.99
N ILE A 188 -13.19 3.55 -3.83
CA ILE A 188 -12.03 3.19 -4.66
C ILE A 188 -12.49 2.88 -6.09
N LEU A 189 -13.54 2.08 -6.23
CA LEU A 189 -14.09 1.68 -7.53
C LEU A 189 -14.63 2.87 -8.32
N ASN A 190 -15.22 3.84 -7.61
CA ASN A 190 -15.79 5.07 -8.20
C ASN A 190 -14.75 6.19 -8.43
N ALA A 191 -13.51 6.03 -7.97
CA ALA A 191 -12.49 7.07 -8.08
C ALA A 191 -11.78 7.07 -9.44
N ASP A 192 -11.45 8.27 -9.94
CA ASP A 192 -10.51 8.44 -11.07
C ASP A 192 -9.07 8.32 -10.56
N LEU A 193 -8.51 7.12 -10.63
CA LEU A 193 -7.18 6.78 -10.15
C LEU A 193 -6.04 7.13 -11.12
N LYS A 194 -6.26 8.05 -12.08
CA LYS A 194 -5.20 8.53 -13.00
C LYS A 194 -4.20 9.48 -12.36
N GLN A 195 -4.56 10.12 -11.24
CA GLN A 195 -3.75 11.14 -10.59
C GLN A 195 -3.31 10.70 -9.19
N SER A 196 -2.03 10.92 -8.86
CA SER A 196 -1.43 10.55 -7.58
C SER A 196 -2.19 11.07 -6.37
N ARG A 197 -2.77 12.27 -6.45
CA ARG A 197 -3.59 12.86 -5.38
C ARG A 197 -4.86 12.05 -5.10
N HIS A 198 -5.50 11.49 -6.13
CA HIS A 198 -6.70 10.68 -5.98
C HIS A 198 -6.34 9.31 -5.42
N ILE A 199 -5.25 8.71 -5.90
CA ILE A 199 -4.70 7.46 -5.36
C ILE A 199 -4.39 7.64 -3.86
N ARG A 200 -3.64 8.69 -3.51
CA ARG A 200 -3.28 9.00 -2.11
C ARG A 200 -4.53 9.14 -1.24
N ARG A 201 -5.53 9.89 -1.70
CA ARG A 201 -6.80 10.08 -1.00
C ARG A 201 -7.51 8.75 -0.73
N GLN A 202 -7.50 7.83 -1.69
CA GLN A 202 -8.13 6.51 -1.50
C GLN A 202 -7.35 5.66 -0.50
N ILE A 203 -6.01 5.71 -0.51
CA ILE A 203 -5.17 5.00 0.49
C ILE A 203 -5.49 5.52 1.90
N THR A 204 -5.47 6.84 2.11
CA THR A 204 -5.74 7.43 3.43
C THR A 204 -7.19 7.21 3.91
N ALA A 205 -8.15 7.21 2.98
CA ALA A 205 -9.53 6.90 3.28
C ALA A 205 -9.70 5.43 3.69
N LEU A 206 -9.01 4.50 3.01
CA LEU A 206 -9.04 3.08 3.36
C LEU A 206 -8.40 2.83 4.74
N PHE A 207 -7.26 3.47 5.04
CA PHE A 207 -6.65 3.38 6.37
C PHE A 207 -7.64 3.81 7.47
N SER A 208 -8.28 4.96 7.30
CA SER A 208 -9.28 5.46 8.26
C SER A 208 -10.48 4.51 8.36
N GLY A 209 -10.98 4.03 7.22
CA GLY A 209 -12.17 3.20 7.16
C GLY A 209 -11.96 1.80 7.75
N VAL A 210 -10.76 1.23 7.65
CA VAL A 210 -10.43 -0.03 8.33
C VAL A 210 -10.41 0.19 9.85
N ASP A 211 -9.82 1.27 10.34
CA ASP A 211 -9.84 1.60 11.77
C ASP A 211 -11.29 1.79 12.28
N GLU A 212 -12.15 2.51 11.54
CA GLU A 212 -13.58 2.66 11.88
C GLU A 212 -14.32 1.31 11.96
N VAL A 213 -13.98 0.36 11.08
CA VAL A 213 -14.56 -1.00 11.11
C VAL A 213 -14.08 -1.76 12.35
N LEU A 214 -12.78 -1.70 12.66
CA LEU A 214 -12.21 -2.37 13.82
C LEU A 214 -12.77 -1.81 15.14
N GLU A 215 -12.94 -0.50 15.25
CA GLU A 215 -13.61 0.14 16.39
C GLU A 215 -15.05 -0.35 16.55
N ALA A 216 -15.81 -0.41 15.46
CA ALA A 216 -17.19 -0.92 15.47
C ALA A 216 -17.26 -2.42 15.84
N TRP A 217 -16.21 -3.17 15.54
CA TRP A 217 -16.03 -4.56 15.93
C TRP A 217 -15.45 -4.74 17.34
N GLY A 218 -15.15 -3.65 18.06
CA GLY A 218 -14.52 -3.70 19.38
C GLY A 218 -13.11 -4.29 19.37
N LYS A 219 -12.42 -4.22 18.23
CA LYS A 219 -11.05 -4.71 18.03
C LYS A 219 -10.06 -3.54 18.08
N PRO A 220 -8.79 -3.79 18.44
CA PRO A 220 -7.74 -2.78 18.35
C PRO A 220 -7.59 -2.25 16.92
N THR A 221 -7.41 -0.94 16.79
CA THR A 221 -7.15 -0.28 15.50
C THR A 221 -5.72 -0.50 15.03
N VAL A 222 -5.50 -0.36 13.72
CA VAL A 222 -4.17 -0.39 13.11
C VAL A 222 -3.47 0.95 13.30
N ASN A 223 -4.23 2.06 13.34
CA ASN A 223 -3.72 3.44 13.43
C ASN A 223 -2.71 3.76 12.31
N ALA A 224 -2.99 3.25 11.09
CA ALA A 224 -2.08 3.36 9.96
C ALA A 224 -1.78 4.81 9.56
N LYS A 225 -2.68 5.76 9.89
CA LYS A 225 -2.45 7.19 9.66
C LYS A 225 -1.27 7.77 10.41
N GLU A 226 -0.95 7.22 11.58
CA GLU A 226 0.17 7.68 12.40
C GLU A 226 1.39 6.79 12.20
N TYR A 227 1.20 5.47 12.19
CA TYR A 227 2.29 4.51 12.06
C TYR A 227 2.98 4.55 10.69
N VAL A 228 2.19 4.68 9.62
CA VAL A 228 2.68 4.54 8.24
C VAL A 228 3.05 5.89 7.66
N THR A 229 4.29 6.03 7.20
CA THR A 229 4.70 7.21 6.44
C THR A 229 4.24 7.03 4.99
N LEU A 230 3.35 7.88 4.51
CA LEU A 230 2.86 7.83 3.13
C LEU A 230 3.49 8.95 2.30
N THR A 231 4.00 8.60 1.11
CA THR A 231 4.59 9.56 0.16
C THR A 231 3.67 10.76 -0.03
N SER A 232 4.22 11.96 0.12
CA SER A 232 3.44 13.20 -0.05
C SER A 232 3.23 13.51 -1.53
N VAL A 233 2.03 13.96 -1.87
CA VAL A 233 1.73 14.52 -3.20
C VAL A 233 1.60 16.04 -3.04
N LEU A 234 2.63 16.76 -3.48
CA LEU A 234 2.82 18.18 -3.20
C LEU A 234 2.84 19.00 -4.48
N SER A 235 2.45 20.25 -4.36
CA SER A 235 2.62 21.24 -5.43
C SER A 235 3.88 22.04 -5.26
N LYS A 236 4.38 22.63 -6.36
CA LYS A 236 5.46 23.62 -6.30
C LYS A 236 5.22 24.70 -5.25
N ARG A 237 3.97 25.23 -5.19
CA ARG A 237 3.58 26.18 -4.15
C ARG A 237 3.78 25.61 -2.74
N GLN A 238 3.31 24.40 -2.48
CA GLN A 238 3.45 23.77 -1.15
C GLN A 238 4.92 23.49 -0.79
N LEU A 239 5.76 23.14 -1.76
CA LEU A 239 7.20 22.97 -1.55
C LEU A 239 7.87 24.28 -1.09
N ASP A 240 7.38 25.43 -1.56
CA ASP A 240 7.87 26.76 -1.16
C ASP A 240 7.28 27.29 0.14
N LEU A 241 6.22 26.68 0.69
CA LEU A 241 5.62 27.11 1.95
C LEU A 241 6.44 26.64 3.16
N PRO A 242 6.34 27.36 4.30
CA PRO A 242 6.85 26.86 5.57
C PRO A 242 6.19 25.54 5.98
N VAL A 243 6.93 24.65 6.63
CA VAL A 243 6.44 23.36 7.17
C VAL A 243 5.18 23.56 8.00
N SER A 244 5.13 24.59 8.85
CA SER A 244 3.95 24.92 9.69
C SER A 244 2.67 25.22 8.93
N GLN A 245 2.72 25.50 7.63
CA GLN A 245 1.53 25.75 6.80
C GLN A 245 1.04 24.50 6.06
N VAL A 246 1.82 23.41 6.07
CA VAL A 246 1.50 22.19 5.32
C VAL A 246 1.39 20.98 6.25
N PHE A 247 2.15 20.97 7.34
CA PHE A 247 2.23 19.87 8.29
C PHE A 247 2.07 20.36 9.74
N THR A 248 1.50 19.50 10.56
CA THR A 248 1.49 19.60 12.02
C THR A 248 2.51 18.61 12.56
N ILE A 249 3.37 19.04 13.47
CA ILE A 249 4.34 18.13 14.10
C ILE A 249 3.71 17.55 15.37
N PHE A 250 3.61 16.23 15.41
CA PHE A 250 3.03 15.47 16.51
C PHE A 250 4.11 14.67 17.24
N HIS A 251 4.01 14.54 18.56
CA HIS A 251 4.90 13.70 19.35
C HIS A 251 4.41 12.25 19.28
N SER A 252 5.23 11.35 18.76
CA SER A 252 4.85 9.95 18.64
C SER A 252 5.05 9.21 19.96
N GLU A 253 4.09 8.38 20.34
CA GLU A 253 4.27 7.36 21.38
C GLU A 253 5.23 6.23 20.92
N MET A 254 5.42 6.10 19.59
CA MET A 254 6.38 5.19 18.97
C MET A 254 7.77 5.82 18.89
N THR A 255 8.79 4.98 18.65
CA THR A 255 10.16 5.46 18.44
C THR A 255 10.59 5.37 16.99
N ASP A 256 11.57 6.19 16.62
CA ASP A 256 12.18 6.17 15.30
C ASP A 256 12.86 4.80 15.09
N PHE A 257 12.51 4.12 13.99
CA PHE A 257 13.02 2.79 13.69
C PHE A 257 14.55 2.77 13.52
N GLN A 258 15.13 3.81 12.92
CA GLN A 258 16.56 3.87 12.66
C GLN A 258 17.33 4.30 13.91
N THR A 259 16.90 5.39 14.56
CA THR A 259 17.68 5.96 15.67
C THR A 259 17.30 5.37 17.02
N LYS A 260 16.18 4.68 17.13
CA LYS A 260 15.59 4.15 18.38
C LYS A 260 15.29 5.22 19.44
N LYS A 261 15.12 6.47 19.00
CA LYS A 261 14.86 7.64 19.86
C LYS A 261 13.41 8.11 19.72
N THR A 262 13.03 9.09 20.55
CA THR A 262 11.75 9.79 20.44
C THR A 262 11.53 10.30 19.02
N ALA A 263 10.44 9.84 18.41
CA ALA A 263 10.03 10.26 17.08
C ALA A 263 9.01 11.39 17.15
N TYR A 264 9.09 12.27 16.15
CA TYR A 264 8.05 13.25 15.86
C TYR A 264 7.53 13.01 14.45
N VAL A 265 6.21 13.10 14.30
CA VAL A 265 5.51 12.76 13.08
C VAL A 265 5.03 14.03 12.40
N GLY A 266 5.34 14.19 11.11
CA GLY A 266 4.80 15.24 10.27
C GLY A 266 3.44 14.84 9.71
N LEU A 267 2.36 15.23 10.38
CA LEU A 267 1.01 14.96 9.92
C LEU A 267 0.59 16.02 8.89
N SER A 268 0.19 15.58 7.70
CA SER A 268 -0.38 16.46 6.67
C SER A 268 -1.61 17.19 7.22
N GLN A 269 -1.66 18.52 7.11
CA GLN A 269 -2.83 19.28 7.57
C GLN A 269 -4.09 19.02 6.73
N LEU A 270 -3.94 18.40 5.56
CA LEU A 270 -5.03 18.10 4.64
C LEU A 270 -5.84 16.87 5.07
N ASP A 271 -5.18 15.87 5.65
CA ASP A 271 -5.78 14.56 5.92
C ASP A 271 -5.23 13.86 7.16
N SER A 272 -4.39 14.54 7.94
CA SER A 272 -3.73 14.02 9.14
C SER A 272 -2.94 12.72 8.93
N GLN A 273 -2.49 12.44 7.70
CA GLN A 273 -1.63 11.30 7.42
C GLN A 273 -0.16 11.64 7.71
N ASN A 274 0.52 10.75 8.42
CA ASN A 274 1.96 10.76 8.59
C ASN A 274 2.65 10.79 7.22
N SER A 275 3.42 11.86 7.00
CA SER A 275 4.12 12.16 5.77
C SER A 275 5.64 12.13 5.92
N PHE A 276 6.15 12.19 7.15
CA PHE A 276 7.56 12.01 7.49
C PHE A 276 7.74 11.80 9.00
N VAL A 277 8.86 11.18 9.37
CA VAL A 277 9.28 11.00 10.76
C VAL A 277 10.60 11.72 10.97
N ILE A 278 10.72 12.50 12.04
CA ILE A 278 11.93 13.21 12.40
C ILE A 278 12.30 12.98 13.86
N THR A 279 13.59 12.79 14.10
CA THR A 279 14.17 12.74 15.44
C THR A 279 14.90 14.04 15.73
N ARG A 280 14.65 14.63 16.91
CA ARG A 280 15.37 15.83 17.35
C ARG A 280 16.85 15.50 17.65
N PRO A 281 17.81 16.31 17.19
CA PRO A 281 19.22 16.19 17.61
C PRO A 281 19.41 16.41 19.12
N GLU A 282 20.21 15.57 19.78
CA GLU A 282 20.43 15.66 21.24
C GLU A 282 21.13 16.95 21.67
N ASN A 283 21.99 17.48 20.82
CA ASN A 283 22.79 18.68 21.07
C ASN A 283 22.03 19.99 20.84
N GLN A 284 20.74 19.94 20.52
CA GLN A 284 19.93 21.13 20.22
C GLN A 284 18.76 21.26 21.20
N ASP A 285 18.58 22.46 21.76
CA ASP A 285 17.40 22.79 22.56
C ASP A 285 16.10 22.54 21.77
N SER A 286 15.08 22.01 22.47
CA SER A 286 13.82 21.58 21.86
C SER A 286 13.07 22.75 21.21
N ALA A 287 12.93 23.87 21.92
CA ALA A 287 12.22 25.03 21.40
C ALA A 287 12.93 25.61 20.17
N THR A 288 14.26 25.63 20.19
CA THR A 288 15.09 26.09 19.07
C THR A 288 14.93 25.18 17.85
N PHE A 289 14.96 23.86 18.04
CA PHE A 289 14.76 22.88 16.97
C PHE A 289 13.40 23.03 16.30
N PHE A 290 12.31 23.00 17.06
CA PHE A 290 10.95 23.09 16.49
C PHE A 290 10.68 24.46 15.85
N LYS A 291 11.18 25.55 16.42
CA LYS A 291 11.05 26.89 15.82
C LYS A 291 11.76 26.98 14.47
N ALA A 292 12.91 26.31 14.31
CA ALA A 292 13.60 26.21 13.03
C ALA A 292 12.84 25.31 12.05
N LEU A 293 12.41 24.12 12.49
CA LEU A 293 11.65 23.17 11.67
C LEU A 293 10.38 23.81 11.09
N TYR A 294 9.56 24.47 11.92
CA TYR A 294 8.31 25.08 11.48
C TYR A 294 8.47 26.20 10.45
N LYS A 295 9.64 26.86 10.44
CA LYS A 295 9.96 27.96 9.50
C LYS A 295 10.64 27.48 8.23
N MET A 296 11.20 26.27 8.23
CA MET A 296 11.85 25.67 7.07
C MET A 296 10.85 25.53 5.93
N LYS A 297 11.30 25.71 4.68
CA LYS A 297 10.47 25.38 3.52
C LYS A 297 10.28 23.87 3.43
N VAL A 298 9.11 23.42 3.00
CA VAL A 298 8.83 21.99 2.82
C VAL A 298 9.83 21.34 1.85
N GLY A 299 10.14 21.99 0.73
CA GLY A 299 11.11 21.46 -0.23
C GLY A 299 12.51 21.29 0.34
N ASP A 300 12.96 22.23 1.19
CA ASP A 300 14.25 22.14 1.86
C ASP A 300 14.28 20.99 2.88
N LEU A 301 13.20 20.81 3.65
CA LEU A 301 13.05 19.70 4.58
C LEU A 301 13.13 18.35 3.86
N PHE A 302 12.33 18.18 2.80
CA PHE A 302 12.28 16.92 2.06
C PHE A 302 13.63 16.61 1.42
N LYS A 303 14.33 17.61 0.89
CA LYS A 303 15.70 17.45 0.38
C LYS A 303 16.69 17.08 1.48
N GLN A 304 16.65 17.76 2.63
CA GLN A 304 17.56 17.50 3.75
C GLN A 304 17.41 16.08 4.29
N MET A 305 16.19 15.56 4.32
CA MET A 305 15.88 14.22 4.82
C MET A 305 15.93 13.14 3.74
N ALA A 306 16.26 13.50 2.49
CA ALA A 306 16.17 12.62 1.33
C ALA A 306 14.80 11.92 1.20
N LEU A 307 13.72 12.63 1.55
CA LEU A 307 12.37 12.10 1.49
C LEU A 307 11.81 12.15 0.06
N PRO A 308 11.26 11.04 -0.44
CA PRO A 308 10.56 11.06 -1.72
C PRO A 308 9.25 11.83 -1.60
N TYR A 309 8.90 12.53 -2.68
CA TYR A 309 7.59 13.13 -2.86
C TYR A 309 7.20 13.06 -4.34
N ILE A 310 5.91 13.17 -4.61
CA ILE A 310 5.37 13.29 -5.96
C ILE A 310 4.99 14.76 -6.16
N GLU A 311 5.63 15.43 -7.11
CA GLU A 311 5.19 16.77 -7.52
C GLU A 311 3.94 16.64 -8.41
N ARG A 312 2.84 17.30 -8.03
CA ARG A 312 1.65 17.34 -8.89
C ARG A 312 1.96 18.17 -10.13
N MET A 313 1.82 17.58 -11.32
CA MET A 313 1.75 18.35 -12.54
C MET A 313 0.39 19.09 -12.59
N SER A 314 0.44 20.38 -12.92
CA SER A 314 -0.72 21.29 -12.98
C SER A 314 -1.75 20.84 -14.00
#